data_AF-R8AQX2-F1
#
_entry.id   AF-R8AQX2-F1
#
_cell.length_a   1.000
_cell.length_b   1.000
_cell.length_c   1.000
_cell.angle_alpha   90.00
_cell.angle_beta   90.00
_cell.angle_gamma   90.00
#
_symmetry.space_group_name_H-M   'P 1'
#
loop_
_entity.id
_entity.type
_entity.pdbx_description
1 polymer ?
#
loop_
_entity_poly.entity_id
_entity_poly.type
_entity_poly.pdbx_seq_one_letter_code
_entity_poly.pdbx_strand_id
1 'polypeptide(L)'
;GSTVTIEVTDAKGDKQTLTTTVKPDGSYSVDVTKPLAEGGYQADASVSDPAGNKAQASDSGNVDVIAPKITVNAPDNTNDTTPTITGKTDAPA
;
A
#
# COMPACT_ATOMS: atom_id res chain seq x y z
N GLY A 1 0.95 3.38 -28.69
CA GLY A 1 0.81 2.21 -27.80
C GLY A 1 -0.62 2.12 -27.31
N SER A 2 -1.03 0.98 -26.78
CA SER A 2 -2.34 0.84 -26.13
C SER A 2 -2.40 1.72 -24.88
N THR A 3 -3.58 2.27 -24.59
CA THR A 3 -3.82 3.07 -23.38
C THR A 3 -4.35 2.17 -22.27
N VAL A 4 -3.76 2.28 -21.09
CA VAL A 4 -4.24 1.61 -19.86
C VAL A 4 -4.88 2.66 -18.96
N THR A 5 -6.08 2.36 -18.48
CA THR A 5 -6.82 3.14 -17.48
C THR A 5 -6.96 2.31 -16.22
N ILE A 6 -6.55 2.85 -15.08
CA ILE A 6 -6.62 2.19 -13.77
C ILE A 6 -7.51 3.02 -12.85
N GLU A 7 -8.59 2.44 -12.34
CA GLU A 7 -9.36 3.03 -11.23
C GLU A 7 -8.85 2.44 -9.91
N VAL A 8 -8.40 3.30 -9.00
CA VAL A 8 -8.02 2.89 -7.64
C VAL A 8 -9.11 3.35 -6.68
N THR A 9 -9.67 2.41 -5.92
CA THR A 9 -10.63 2.66 -4.84
C THR A 9 -9.97 2.37 -3.50
N ASP A 10 -9.89 3.35 -2.60
CA ASP A 10 -9.25 3.20 -1.30
C ASP A 10 -10.20 2.63 -0.22
N ALA A 11 -9.68 2.48 1.01
CA ALA A 11 -10.41 1.91 2.14
C ALA A 11 -11.64 2.72 2.58
N LYS A 12 -11.72 4.02 2.21
CA LYS A 12 -12.87 4.90 2.48
C LYS A 12 -13.85 4.93 1.31
N GLY A 13 -13.53 4.25 0.21
CA GLY A 13 -14.30 4.29 -1.02
C GLY A 13 -13.97 5.47 -1.92
N ASP A 14 -12.93 6.25 -1.61
CA ASP A 14 -12.48 7.35 -2.46
C ASP A 14 -11.82 6.78 -3.72
N LYS A 15 -12.19 7.34 -4.87
CA LYS A 15 -11.76 6.87 -6.19
C LYS A 15 -10.81 7.83 -6.87
N GLN A 16 -9.84 7.28 -7.60
CA GLN A 16 -9.03 8.04 -8.56
C GLN A 16 -8.77 7.24 -9.83
N THR A 17 -8.83 7.92 -10.96
CA THR A 17 -8.53 7.34 -12.28
C THR A 17 -7.15 7.78 -12.73
N LEU A 18 -6.32 6.81 -13.07
CA LEU A 18 -4.95 6.97 -13.55
C LEU A 18 -4.88 6.45 -14.99
N THR A 19 -4.06 7.09 -15.83
CA THR A 19 -3.85 6.65 -17.21
C THR A 19 -2.37 6.57 -17.53
N THR A 20 -2.00 5.57 -18.33
CA THR A 20 -0.64 5.37 -18.83
C THR A 20 -0.68 4.67 -20.19
N THR A 21 0.48 4.44 -20.79
CA THR A 21 0.60 3.75 -22.09
C THR A 21 1.47 2.52 -21.95
N VAL A 22 1.14 1.49 -22.74
CA VAL A 22 1.93 0.26 -22.82
C VAL A 22 3.24 0.52 -23.58
N LYS A 23 4.36 0.13 -22.98
CA LYS A 23 5.71 0.20 -23.57
C LYS A 23 5.91 -0.89 -24.63
N PRO A 24 6.95 -0.81 -25.49
CA PRO A 24 7.20 -1.81 -26.52
C PRO A 24 7.42 -3.24 -26.00
N ASP A 25 7.85 -3.40 -24.75
CA ASP A 25 8.03 -4.68 -24.07
C ASP A 25 6.73 -5.23 -23.44
N GLY A 26 5.60 -4.52 -23.59
CA GLY A 26 4.31 -4.89 -23.02
C GLY A 26 4.09 -4.42 -21.58
N SER A 27 5.08 -3.81 -20.93
CA SER A 27 4.95 -3.31 -19.56
C SER A 27 4.23 -1.95 -19.50
N TYR A 28 3.63 -1.64 -18.35
CA TYR A 28 3.09 -0.31 -18.04
C TYR A 28 3.31 0.00 -16.56
N SER A 29 3.34 1.28 -16.21
CA SER A 29 3.46 1.74 -14.82
C SER A 29 2.83 3.13 -14.72
N VAL A 30 2.24 3.43 -13.57
CA VAL A 30 1.65 4.73 -13.24
C VAL A 30 1.74 4.94 -11.74
N ASP A 31 2.05 6.17 -11.33
CA ASP A 31 2.07 6.56 -9.93
C ASP A 31 0.66 6.95 -9.47
N VAL A 32 0.34 6.56 -8.23
CA VAL A 32 -0.85 7.06 -7.54
C VAL A 32 -0.61 8.52 -7.17
N THR A 33 -1.55 9.41 -7.52
CA THR A 33 -1.35 10.87 -7.35
C THR A 33 -1.99 11.43 -6.09
N LYS A 34 -3.05 10.77 -5.59
CA LYS A 34 -3.68 11.11 -4.31
C LYS A 34 -3.36 10.02 -3.29
N PRO A 35 -2.88 10.39 -2.08
CA PRO A 35 -2.68 9.42 -1.01
C PRO A 35 -3.93 8.59 -0.77
N LEU A 36 -3.74 7.28 -0.62
CA LEU A 36 -4.81 6.35 -0.26
C LEU A 36 -5.00 6.36 1.26
N ALA A 37 -6.23 6.19 1.72
CA ALA A 37 -6.49 5.96 3.14
C ALA A 37 -5.83 4.67 3.65
N GLU A 38 -5.51 4.68 4.96
CA GLU A 38 -5.18 3.49 5.75
C GLU A 38 -6.18 2.36 5.50
N GLY A 39 -5.68 1.16 5.25
CA GLY A 39 -6.46 -0.05 4.99
C GLY A 39 -6.35 -0.59 3.57
N GLY A 40 -7.28 -1.48 3.22
CA GLY A 40 -7.30 -2.16 1.92
C GLY A 40 -7.72 -1.23 0.77
N TYR A 41 -7.11 -1.42 -0.40
CA TYR A 41 -7.52 -0.76 -1.65
C TYR A 41 -7.67 -1.77 -2.80
N GLN A 42 -8.43 -1.41 -3.82
CA GLN A 42 -8.61 -2.17 -5.07
C GLN A 42 -8.10 -1.34 -6.24
N ALA A 43 -7.39 -1.97 -7.17
CA ALA A 43 -6.98 -1.38 -8.44
C ALA A 43 -7.61 -2.16 -9.60
N ASP A 44 -8.46 -1.50 -10.37
CA ASP A 44 -9.15 -2.06 -11.54
C ASP A 44 -8.53 -1.49 -12.82
N ALA A 45 -7.78 -2.32 -13.54
CA ALA A 45 -7.11 -1.95 -14.78
C ALA A 45 -7.94 -2.35 -16.00
N SER A 46 -7.95 -1.48 -17.01
CA SER A 46 -8.51 -1.74 -18.32
C SER A 46 -7.58 -1.25 -19.41
N VAL A 47 -7.49 -1.98 -20.51
CA VAL A 47 -6.68 -1.60 -21.68
C VAL A 47 -7.53 -1.67 -22.93
N SER A 48 -7.31 -0.72 -23.85
CA SER A 48 -7.86 -0.76 -25.21
C SER A 48 -6.73 -0.56 -26.20
N ASP A 49 -6.61 -1.47 -27.17
CA ASP A 49 -5.67 -1.29 -28.28
C ASP A 49 -6.27 -0.45 -29.43
N PRO A 50 -5.46 0.03 -30.38
CA PRO A 50 -5.96 0.81 -31.52
C PRO A 50 -6.88 0.04 -32.48
N ALA A 51 -6.85 -1.29 -32.44
CA ALA A 51 -7.72 -2.14 -33.26
C ALA A 51 -9.10 -2.37 -32.60
N GLY A 52 -9.30 -1.89 -31.36
CA GLY A 52 -10.55 -1.97 -30.63
C GLY A 52 -10.66 -3.16 -29.67
N ASN A 53 -9.60 -3.96 -29.49
CA ASN A 53 -9.59 -5.05 -28.52
C ASN A 53 -9.49 -4.50 -27.10
N LYS A 54 -10.16 -5.15 -26.15
CA LYS A 54 -10.23 -4.75 -24.74
C LYS A 54 -9.85 -5.89 -23.81
N ALA A 55 -9.20 -5.56 -22.71
CA ALA A 55 -8.96 -6.48 -21.60
C ALA A 55 -9.07 -5.75 -20.25
N GLN A 56 -9.33 -6.49 -19.18
CA GLN A 56 -9.47 -5.99 -17.82
C GLN A 56 -8.81 -6.96 -16.83
N ALA A 57 -8.34 -6.42 -15.70
CA ALA A 57 -7.83 -7.16 -14.57
C ALA A 57 -8.01 -6.33 -13.29
N SER A 58 -8.09 -6.99 -12.14
CA SER A 58 -8.12 -6.33 -10.84
C SER A 58 -7.10 -6.95 -9.89
N ASP A 59 -6.59 -6.13 -8.97
CA ASP A 59 -5.74 -6.57 -7.88
C ASP A 59 -6.02 -5.72 -6.63
N SER A 60 -5.65 -6.24 -5.46
CA SER A 60 -5.85 -5.57 -4.18
C SER A 60 -4.52 -5.37 -3.45
N GLY A 61 -4.46 -4.32 -2.65
CA GLY A 61 -3.35 -4.08 -1.74
C GLY A 61 -3.81 -3.50 -0.42
N ASN A 62 -2.86 -3.15 0.44
CA ASN A 62 -3.11 -2.56 1.73
C ASN A 62 -2.09 -1.44 1.99
N VAL A 63 -2.57 -0.35 2.57
CA VAL A 63 -1.75 0.75 3.09
C VAL A 63 -1.78 0.67 4.62
N ASP A 64 -0.60 0.56 5.22
CA ASP A 64 -0.39 0.63 6.67
C ASP A 64 0.56 1.80 6.99
N VAL A 65 0.00 2.85 7.58
CA VAL A 65 0.69 4.05 8.06
C VAL A 65 0.61 4.18 9.58
N ILE A 66 0.06 3.17 10.28
CA ILE A 66 -0.05 3.19 11.74
C ILE A 66 1.25 2.69 12.34
N ALA A 67 2.05 3.63 12.84
CA ALA A 67 3.28 3.28 13.54
C ALA A 67 2.98 2.44 14.80
N PRO A 68 3.78 1.39 15.09
CA PRO A 68 3.62 0.61 16.29
C PRO A 68 3.97 1.44 17.54
N LYS A 69 3.40 1.03 18.67
CA LYS A 69 3.71 1.52 20.00
C LYS A 69 4.76 0.62 20.64
N ILE A 70 5.61 1.23 21.45
CA ILE A 70 6.63 0.53 22.24
C ILE A 70 6.72 1.14 23.64
N THR A 71 6.93 0.30 24.64
CA THR A 71 7.22 0.69 26.01
C THR A 71 8.53 0.06 26.48
N VAL A 72 9.21 0.76 27.38
CA VAL A 72 10.39 0.27 28.08
C VAL A 72 10.21 0.49 29.57
N ASN A 73 10.55 -0.51 30.35
CA ASN A 73 10.47 -0.51 31.80
C ASN A 73 11.80 -1.04 32.36
N ALA A 74 12.59 -0.12 32.90
CA ALA A 74 13.76 -0.42 33.70
C ALA A 74 13.37 -0.47 35.18
N PRO A 75 13.96 -1.37 35.99
CA PRO A 75 13.82 -1.28 37.43
C PRO A 75 14.51 -0.03 37.97
N ASP A 76 13.98 0.52 39.06
CA ASP A 76 14.57 1.66 39.79
C ASP A 76 15.86 1.22 40.53
N ASN A 77 16.25 1.96 41.58
CA ASN A 77 17.42 1.69 42.41
C ASN A 77 17.50 0.21 42.84
N THR A 78 18.48 -0.48 42.27
CA THR A 78 18.79 -1.88 42.55
C THR A 78 20.29 -2.06 42.79
N ASN A 79 20.67 -3.01 43.62
CA ASN A 79 22.06 -3.47 43.75
C ASN A 79 22.40 -4.62 42.79
N ASP A 80 21.42 -5.05 41.98
CA ASP A 80 21.64 -5.94 40.85
C ASP A 80 22.37 -5.18 39.73
N THR A 81 23.59 -5.62 39.43
CA THR A 81 24.40 -5.04 38.35
C THR A 81 23.97 -5.51 36.96
N THR A 82 22.98 -6.40 36.86
CA THR A 82 22.42 -6.99 35.63
C THR A 82 20.89 -6.95 35.62
N PRO A 83 20.27 -5.77 35.78
CA PRO A 83 18.82 -5.68 35.87
C PRO A 83 18.14 -6.18 34.60
N THR A 84 17.02 -6.87 34.76
CA THR A 84 16.16 -7.20 33.62
C THR A 84 15.38 -5.98 33.18
N ILE A 85 15.56 -5.57 31.93
CA ILE A 85 14.73 -4.55 31.27
C ILE A 85 13.58 -5.26 30.56
N THR A 86 12.36 -4.76 30.76
CA THR A 86 11.16 -5.31 30.11
C THR A 86 10.46 -4.24 29.29
N GLY A 87 9.48 -4.64 28.49
CA GLY A 87 8.72 -3.73 27.63
C GLY A 87 7.59 -4.47 26.93
N LYS A 88 6.77 -3.73 26.19
CA LYS A 88 5.74 -4.27 25.29
C LYS A 88 5.78 -3.51 23.96
N THR A 89 5.41 -4.18 22.88
CA THR A 89 5.14 -3.55 21.59
C THR A 89 3.95 -4.21 20.92
N ASP A 90 3.28 -3.49 20.03
CA ASP A 90 2.23 -4.01 19.13
C ASP A 90 2.70 -4.13 17.67
N ALA A 91 4.01 -3.98 17.42
CA ALA A 91 4.58 -4.28 16.11
C ALA A 91 4.29 -5.76 15.72
N PRO A 92 4.06 -6.04 14.42
CA PRO A 92 3.88 -7.40 13.95
C PRO A 92 5.03 -8.33 14.38
N ALA A 93 4.68 -9.56 14.77
CA ALA A 93 5.63 -10.57 15.23
C ALA A 93 6.43 -11.22 14.09
#